data_AF-A0A9D1SSF1-F1
#
_entry.id   AF-A0A9D1SSF1-F1
#
_cell.length_a   1.000
_cell.length_b   1.000
_cell.length_c   1.000
_cell.angle_alpha   90.00
_cell.angle_beta   90.00
_cell.angle_gamma   90.00
#
_symmetry.space_group_name_H-M   'P 1'
#
loop_
_entity.id
_entity.type
_entity.pdbx_description
1 polymer ?
#
loop_
_entity_poly.entity_id
_entity_poly.type
_entity_poly.pdbx_seq_one_letter_code
_entity_poly.pdbx_strand_id
1 'polypeptide(L)'
;MEQREAGAPPVDYMREMERHGRAAVATLVLGIAALTFSLLPFLLPLGVLTGAAALITGLLMRRHTLRVNIPEDRKNVAGRWCGLIGLLLSLVTFLLLLVATLGATAA
;
A
#
# COMPACT_ATOMS: atom_id res chain seq x y z
N MET A 1 41.39 -10.95 -24.54
CA MET A 1 40.21 -10.10 -24.78
C MET A 1 39.43 -10.01 -23.47
N GLU A 2 39.89 -9.17 -22.56
CA GLU A 2 39.19 -8.88 -21.30
C GLU A 2 38.20 -7.76 -21.57
N GLN A 3 36.93 -8.14 -21.79
CA GLN A 3 35.83 -7.20 -21.72
C GLN A 3 35.70 -6.78 -20.26
N ARG A 4 36.35 -5.66 -19.92
CA ARG A 4 36.01 -4.86 -18.75
C ARG A 4 34.52 -4.53 -18.85
N GLU A 5 33.71 -5.21 -18.05
CA GLU A 5 32.30 -4.89 -17.87
C GLU A 5 32.22 -3.43 -17.43
N ALA A 6 31.80 -2.59 -18.38
CA ALA A 6 31.70 -1.17 -18.23
C ALA A 6 30.66 -0.85 -17.15
N GLY A 7 31.17 -0.40 -16.00
CA GLY A 7 30.59 0.65 -15.18
C GLY A 7 29.08 0.73 -15.14
N ALA A 8 28.44 -0.12 -14.33
CA ALA A 8 27.24 0.35 -13.67
C ALA A 8 27.63 1.62 -12.88
N PRO A 9 26.95 2.76 -13.08
CA PRO A 9 27.25 3.97 -12.32
C PRO A 9 27.21 3.64 -10.82
N PRO A 10 28.08 4.23 -9.98
CA PRO A 10 28.05 3.98 -8.55
C PRO A 10 26.63 4.29 -8.06
N VAL A 11 25.91 3.26 -7.63
CA VAL A 11 24.55 3.42 -7.11
C VAL A 11 24.69 4.33 -5.90
N ASP A 12 24.13 5.53 -6.00
CA ASP A 12 24.09 6.48 -4.91
C ASP A 12 23.03 6.00 -3.91
N TYR A 13 23.44 5.07 -3.05
CA TYR A 13 22.58 4.43 -2.07
C TYR A 13 21.87 5.46 -1.16
N MET A 14 22.51 6.60 -0.89
CA MET A 14 21.91 7.66 -0.07
C MET A 14 20.72 8.30 -0.79
N ARG A 15 20.88 8.61 -2.07
CA ARG A 15 19.82 9.18 -2.90
C ARG A 15 18.68 8.18 -3.17
N GLU A 16 19.02 6.90 -3.37
CA GLU A 16 18.05 5.82 -3.54
C GLU A 16 17.24 5.59 -2.25
N MET A 17 17.89 5.62 -1.09
CA MET A 17 17.25 5.54 0.23
C MET A 17 16.31 6.72 0.49
N GLU A 18 16.71 7.95 0.16
CA GLU A 18 15.86 9.13 0.35
C GLU A 18 14.61 9.08 -0.54
N ARG A 19 14.77 8.65 -1.80
CA ARG A 19 13.66 8.43 -2.74
C ARG A 19 12.71 7.34 -2.23
N HIS A 20 13.26 6.25 -1.69
CA HIS A 20 12.47 5.20 -1.05
C HIS A 20 11.72 5.69 0.18
N GLY A 21 12.36 6.47 1.05
CA GLY A 21 11.73 7.03 2.24
C GLY A 21 10.56 7.94 1.89
N ARG A 22 10.69 8.80 0.86
CA ARG A 22 9.60 9.66 0.39
C ARG A 22 8.42 8.84 -0.14
N ALA A 23 8.71 7.80 -0.90
CA ALA A 23 7.66 6.99 -1.49
C ALA A 23 7.02 6.00 -0.49
N ALA A 24 7.73 5.63 0.58
CA ALA A 24 7.17 4.94 1.74
C ALA A 24 6.18 5.81 2.54
N VAL A 25 6.33 7.14 2.51
CA VAL A 25 5.32 8.05 3.07
C VAL A 25 4.03 7.99 2.26
N ALA A 26 4.12 7.90 0.93
CA ALA A 26 2.94 7.79 0.08
C ALA A 26 2.14 6.51 0.38
N THR A 27 2.83 5.37 0.60
CA THR A 27 2.15 4.12 0.97
C THR A 27 1.50 4.21 2.34
N LEU A 28 2.12 4.91 3.29
CA LEU A 28 1.53 5.20 4.60
C LEU A 28 0.26 6.07 4.49
N VAL A 29 0.32 7.17 3.73
CA VAL A 29 -0.83 8.07 3.54
C VAL A 29 -1.99 7.34 2.87
N LEU A 30 -1.70 6.54 1.83
CA LEU A 30 -2.72 5.71 1.16
C LEU A 30 -3.35 4.69 2.13
N GLY A 31 -2.54 4.06 2.98
CA GLY A 31 -3.05 3.13 4.00
C GLY A 31 -3.97 3.82 5.01
N ILE A 32 -3.59 4.99 5.52
CA ILE A 32 -4.41 5.77 6.47
C ILE A 32 -5.70 6.24 5.79
N ALA A 33 -5.62 6.72 4.55
CA ALA A 33 -6.78 7.12 3.77
C ALA A 33 -7.77 5.95 3.63
N ALA A 34 -7.27 4.75 3.32
CA ALA A 34 -8.09 3.55 3.23
C ALA A 34 -8.85 3.24 4.53
N LEU A 35 -8.18 3.33 5.69
CA LEU A 35 -8.84 3.19 6.99
C LEU A 35 -9.94 4.24 7.17
N THR A 36 -9.65 5.52 6.93
CA THR A 36 -10.63 6.59 7.12
C THR A 36 -11.84 6.45 6.20
N PHE A 37 -11.64 6.03 4.95
CA PHE A 37 -12.73 5.82 4.01
C PHE A 37 -13.53 4.55 4.32
N SER A 38 -12.91 3.52 4.91
CA SER A 38 -13.61 2.29 5.31
C SER A 38 -14.66 2.51 6.42
N LEU A 39 -14.53 3.59 7.19
CA LEU A 39 -15.45 3.96 8.26
C LEU A 39 -16.74 4.62 7.74
N LEU A 40 -16.71 5.23 6.56
CA LEU A 40 -17.88 5.88 5.97
C LEU A 40 -18.45 5.02 4.83
N PRO A 41 -19.70 4.51 4.94
CA PRO A 41 -20.27 3.63 3.93
C PRO A 41 -20.42 4.28 2.55
N PHE A 42 -20.58 5.61 2.47
CA PHE A 42 -20.61 6.33 1.19
C PHE A 42 -19.25 6.38 0.48
N LEU A 43 -18.14 6.29 1.22
CA LEU A 43 -16.77 6.33 0.69
C LEU A 43 -16.15 4.94 0.57
N LEU A 44 -16.92 3.90 0.83
CA LEU A 44 -16.51 2.51 0.77
C LEU A 44 -15.82 2.12 -0.56
N PRO A 45 -16.30 2.50 -1.76
CA PRO A 45 -15.56 2.21 -3.00
C PRO A 45 -14.18 2.87 -3.04
N LEU A 46 -14.04 4.09 -2.50
CA LEU A 46 -12.74 4.76 -2.37
C LEU A 46 -11.85 4.08 -1.34
N GLY A 47 -12.42 3.56 -0.25
CA GLY A 47 -11.69 2.76 0.75
C GLY A 47 -11.10 1.48 0.16
N VAL A 48 -11.85 0.76 -0.68
CA VAL A 48 -11.35 -0.43 -1.38
C VAL A 48 -10.22 -0.06 -2.35
N LEU A 49 -10.42 0.97 -3.17
CA LEU A 49 -9.42 1.39 -4.16
C LEU A 49 -8.12 1.86 -3.49
N THR A 50 -8.22 2.68 -2.45
CA THR A 50 -7.05 3.19 -1.73
C THR A 50 -6.35 2.10 -0.92
N GLY A 51 -7.09 1.17 -0.31
CA GLY A 51 -6.52 0.01 0.39
C GLY A 51 -5.76 -0.92 -0.55
N ALA A 52 -6.33 -1.19 -1.74
CA ALA A 52 -5.67 -1.95 -2.78
C ALA A 52 -4.42 -1.23 -3.31
N ALA A 53 -4.51 0.07 -3.57
CA ALA A 53 -3.36 0.88 -4.01
C ALA A 53 -2.24 0.89 -2.97
N ALA A 54 -2.55 1.04 -1.68
CA ALA A 54 -1.57 0.97 -0.58
C ALA A 54 -0.87 -0.40 -0.51
N LEU A 55 -1.62 -1.49 -0.68
CA LEU A 55 -1.08 -2.85 -0.72
C LEU A 55 -0.16 -3.06 -1.93
N ILE A 56 -0.61 -2.70 -3.12
CA ILE A 56 0.14 -2.88 -4.37
C ILE A 56 1.43 -2.07 -4.31
N THR A 57 1.36 -0.79 -3.95
CA THR A 57 2.53 0.08 -3.81
C THR A 57 3.48 -0.43 -2.73
N GLY A 58 2.96 -0.87 -1.58
CA GLY A 58 3.78 -1.45 -0.51
C GLY A 58 4.49 -2.75 -0.89
N LEU A 59 3.88 -3.59 -1.73
CA LEU A 59 4.48 -4.81 -2.27
C LEU A 59 5.51 -4.52 -3.37
N LEU A 60 5.23 -3.56 -4.26
CA LEU A 60 6.15 -3.10 -5.29
C LEU A 60 7.42 -2.50 -4.66
N MET A 61 7.26 -1.70 -3.60
CA MET A 61 8.38 -1.16 -2.82
C MET A 61 9.23 -2.26 -2.21
N ARG A 62 8.59 -3.25 -1.59
CA ARG A 62 9.31 -4.39 -1.01
C ARG A 62 10.09 -5.17 -2.07
N ARG A 63 9.54 -5.34 -3.27
CA ARG A 63 10.27 -5.97 -4.39
C ARG A 63 11.47 -5.12 -4.81
N HIS A 64 11.33 -3.80 -4.84
CA HIS A 64 12.43 -2.92 -5.19
C HIS A 64 13.54 -2.93 -4.15
N THR A 65 13.20 -2.85 -2.85
CA THR A 65 14.19 -2.90 -1.77
C THR A 65 14.96 -4.23 -1.76
N LEU A 66 14.28 -5.35 -2.06
CA LEU A 66 14.94 -6.66 -2.23
C LEU A 66 15.86 -6.72 -3.46
N ARG A 67 15.51 -6.06 -4.57
CA ARG A 67 16.35 -6.03 -5.78
C ARG A 67 17.61 -5.18 -5.60
N VAL A 68 17.49 -4.05 -4.92
CA VAL A 68 18.59 -3.10 -4.70
C VAL A 68 19.36 -3.42 -3.40
N ASN A 69 18.90 -4.42 -2.63
CA ASN A 69 19.48 -4.85 -1.37
C ASN A 69 19.57 -3.73 -0.31
N ILE A 70 18.53 -2.89 -0.25
CA ILE A 70 18.39 -1.78 0.72
C ILE A 70 17.40 -2.20 1.81
N PRO A 71 17.60 -1.83 3.10
CA PRO A 71 16.64 -2.11 4.16
C PRO A 71 15.25 -1.49 3.86
N GLU A 72 14.18 -2.27 4.07
CA GLU A 72 12.80 -1.79 3.91
C GLU A 72 12.47 -0.74 4.99
N ASP A 73 11.96 0.42 4.56
CA ASP A 73 11.54 1.48 5.50
C ASP A 73 10.31 1.01 6.30
N ARG A 74 10.35 1.23 7.64
CA ARG A 74 9.25 0.91 8.55
C ARG A 74 7.94 1.58 8.15
N LYS A 75 8.00 2.77 7.55
CA LYS A 75 6.81 3.50 7.04
C LYS A 75 6.10 2.71 5.95
N ASN A 76 6.86 2.04 5.06
CA ASN A 76 6.29 1.23 4.00
C ASN A 76 5.56 0.00 4.55
N VAL A 77 6.17 -0.65 5.54
CA VAL A 77 5.57 -1.79 6.23
C VAL A 77 4.28 -1.37 6.92
N ALA A 78 4.31 -0.28 7.68
CA ALA A 78 3.13 0.27 8.34
C ALA A 78 2.02 0.64 7.35
N GLY A 79 2.36 1.32 6.25
CA GLY A 79 1.41 1.68 5.20
C GLY A 79 0.77 0.46 4.53
N ARG A 80 1.56 -0.58 4.26
CA ARG A 80 1.05 -1.85 3.70
C ARG A 80 0.06 -2.55 4.63
N TRP A 81 0.38 -2.64 5.93
CA TRP A 81 -0.54 -3.22 6.92
C TRP A 81 -1.80 -2.38 7.10
N CYS A 82 -1.65 -1.06 7.15
CA CYS A 82 -2.75 -0.11 7.25
C CYS A 82 -3.70 -0.26 6.05
N GLY A 83 -3.17 -0.34 4.83
CA GLY A 83 -3.93 -0.60 3.62
C GLY A 83 -4.64 -1.96 3.61
N LEU A 84 -3.99 -3.01 4.10
CA LEU A 84 -4.60 -4.34 4.25
C LEU A 84 -5.78 -4.32 5.23
N ILE A 85 -5.59 -3.72 6.41
CA ILE A 85 -6.63 -3.61 7.43
C ILE A 85 -7.79 -2.77 6.89
N GLY A 86 -7.52 -1.64 6.23
CA GLY A 86 -8.54 -0.81 5.60
C GLY A 86 -9.34 -1.56 4.54
N LEU A 87 -8.68 -2.34 3.70
CA LEU A 87 -9.35 -3.15 2.68
C LEU A 87 -10.24 -4.24 3.31
N LEU A 88 -9.76 -4.92 4.35
CA LEU A 88 -10.56 -5.90 5.09
C LEU A 88 -11.77 -5.25 5.76
N LEU A 89 -11.58 -4.10 6.41
CA LEU A 89 -12.67 -3.34 7.02
C LEU A 89 -13.70 -2.91 5.97
N SER A 90 -13.27 -2.38 4.82
CA SER A 90 -14.18 -2.05 3.73
C SER A 90 -15.00 -3.25 3.27
N LEU A 91 -14.39 -4.43 3.09
CA LEU A 91 -15.11 -5.64 2.69
C LEU A 91 -16.14 -6.08 3.75
N VAL A 92 -15.77 -6.02 5.03
CA VAL A 92 -16.69 -6.34 6.14
C VAL A 92 -17.85 -5.36 6.18
N THR A 93 -17.58 -4.06 6.10
CA THR A 93 -18.62 -3.01 6.07
C THR A 93 -19.56 -3.21 4.87
N PHE A 94 -19.03 -3.59 3.71
CA PHE A 94 -19.84 -3.88 2.52
C PHE A 94 -20.74 -5.09 2.72
N LEU A 95 -20.22 -6.19 3.27
CA LEU A 95 -21.01 -7.38 3.59
C LEU A 95 -22.12 -7.08 4.60
N LEU A 96 -21.81 -6.32 5.66
CA LEU A 96 -22.81 -5.91 6.64
C LEU A 96 -23.90 -5.04 6.02
N LEU A 97 -23.53 -4.11 5.14
CA LEU A 97 -24.48 -3.28 4.41
C LEU A 97 -25.40 -4.14 3.52
N LEU A 98 -24.82 -5.12 2.82
CA LEU A 98 -25.56 -6.04 1.96
C LEU A 98 -26.53 -6.92 2.76
N VAL A 99 -26.10 -7.45 3.90
CA VAL A 99 -26.97 -8.21 4.81
C VAL A 99 -28.10 -7.33 5.35
N ALA A 100 -27.79 -6.09 5.73
CA ALA A 100 -28.79 -5.14 6.24
C ALA A 100 -29.82 -4.77 5.17
N THR A 101 -29.41 -4.53 3.92
CA THR A 101 -30.33 -4.20 2.83
C THR A 101 -31.18 -5.40 2.42
N LEU A 102 -30.59 -6.59 2.29
CA LEU A 102 -31.35 -7.81 1.98
C LEU A 102 -32.33 -8.19 3.10
N GLY A 103 -31.88 -8.09 4.36
CA GLY A 103 -32.72 -8.32 5.52
C GLY A 103 -33.89 -7.34 5.62
N ALA A 104 -33.64 -6.06 5.31
CA ALA A 104 -34.69 -5.04 5.25
C ALA A 104 -35.70 -5.26 4.12
N THR A 105 -35.31 -5.90 3.01
CA THR A 105 -36.23 -6.25 1.91
C THR A 105 -37.00 -7.55 2.14
N ALA A 106 -36.57 -8.38 3.11
CA ALA A 106 -37.19 -9.65 3.43
C ALA A 106 -38.20 -9.57 4.59
N ALA A 107 -38.30 -8.41 5.25
CA ALA A 107 -39.26 -8.08 6.31
C ALA A 107 -40.42 -7.23 5.77
#